data_AF-A0A7S3WTC8-F1
#
_entry.id   AF-A0A7S3WTC8-F1
#
_cell.length_a   1.000
_cell.length_b   1.000
_cell.length_c   1.000
_cell.angle_alpha   90.00
_cell.angle_beta   90.00
_cell.angle_gamma   90.00
#
_symmetry.space_group_name_H-M   'P 1'
#
loop_
_entity.id
_entity.type
_entity.pdbx_description
1 polymer ?
#
loop_
_entity_poly.entity_id
_entity_poly.type
_entity_poly.pdbx_seq_one_letter_code
_entity_poly.pdbx_strand_id
1 'polypeptide(L)'
;ACMSETFHFSEAMVFFLSCLAILPLAGLLGEATEQVAFHTNETLGGLLNATFGNATELIVAYFALKKGLLEVVQVSLLGSILSNTLLVLGCSCLAVGIRQTQAKFNLVAAQANTTLLQIAILGLVVPTAMESTGQFAVHGEVDLILSRGISISLL
;
A
#
# COMPACT_ATOMS: atom_id res chain seq x y z
N ALA A 1 -0.92 -8.50 22.93
CA ALA A 1 -0.15 -9.58 23.60
C ALA A 1 -0.08 -9.33 25.10
N CYS A 2 0.64 -8.30 25.58
CA CYS A 2 0.81 -8.09 27.03
C CYS A 2 -0.53 -7.88 27.79
N MET A 3 -1.49 -7.11 27.25
CA MET A 3 -2.81 -6.96 27.89
C MET A 3 -3.77 -8.13 27.66
N SER A 4 -3.58 -8.97 26.63
CA SER A 4 -4.47 -10.12 26.42
C SER A 4 -4.20 -11.25 27.41
N GLU A 5 -2.94 -11.42 27.82
CA GLU A 5 -2.55 -12.36 28.87
C GLU A 5 -3.06 -11.95 30.26
N THR A 6 -3.29 -10.64 30.49
CA THR A 6 -3.82 -10.13 31.77
C THR A 6 -5.34 -10.12 31.83
N PHE A 7 -6.04 -10.00 30.70
CA PHE A 7 -7.50 -9.76 30.64
C PHE A 7 -8.31 -10.88 29.94
N HIS A 8 -7.69 -12.00 29.54
CA HIS A 8 -8.37 -13.14 28.87
C HIS A 8 -9.21 -12.75 27.63
N PHE A 9 -8.74 -11.79 26.82
CA PHE A 9 -9.44 -11.43 25.58
C PHE A 9 -9.34 -12.53 24.52
N SER A 10 -10.42 -12.73 23.75
CA SER A 10 -10.41 -13.64 22.59
C SER A 10 -9.45 -13.12 21.51
N GLU A 11 -8.88 -14.03 20.72
CA GLU A 11 -7.93 -13.67 19.66
C GLU A 11 -8.53 -12.68 18.65
N ALA A 12 -9.81 -12.85 18.31
CA ALA A 12 -10.54 -11.92 17.46
C ALA A 12 -10.59 -10.51 18.07
N MET A 13 -10.87 -10.40 19.37
CA MET A 13 -10.94 -9.11 20.06
C MET A 13 -9.57 -8.43 20.10
N VAL A 14 -8.50 -9.20 20.35
CA VAL A 14 -7.13 -8.68 20.30
C VAL A 14 -6.77 -8.18 18.90
N PHE A 15 -7.16 -8.92 17.86
CA PHE A 15 -6.97 -8.51 16.47
C PHE A 15 -7.68 -7.18 16.17
N PHE A 16 -8.98 -7.08 16.45
CA PHE A 16 -9.75 -5.86 16.20
C PHE A 16 -9.24 -4.66 16.99
N LEU A 17 -8.94 -4.82 18.28
CA LEU A 17 -8.39 -3.73 19.10
C LEU A 17 -7.01 -3.29 18.58
N SER A 18 -6.19 -4.22 18.09
CA SER A 18 -4.90 -3.89 17.49
C SER A 18 -5.07 -3.10 16.19
N CYS A 19 -6.01 -3.51 15.32
CA CYS A 19 -6.35 -2.76 14.09
C CYS A 19 -6.86 -1.35 14.42
N LEU A 20 -7.73 -1.21 15.41
CA LEU A 20 -8.23 0.09 15.86
C LEU A 20 -7.14 0.98 16.45
N ALA A 21 -6.16 0.40 17.15
CA ALA A 21 -5.01 1.15 17.67
C ALA A 21 -4.07 1.63 16.55
N ILE A 22 -3.93 0.85 15.47
CA ILE A 22 -3.08 1.21 14.33
C ILE A 22 -3.64 2.42 13.57
N LEU A 23 -4.95 2.56 13.42
CA LEU A 23 -5.58 3.66 12.67
C LEU A 23 -5.10 5.07 13.10
N PRO A 24 -5.21 5.51 14.37
CA PRO A 24 -4.73 6.82 14.79
C PRO A 24 -3.20 6.92 14.76
N LEU A 25 -2.47 5.82 15.03
CA LEU A 25 -1.01 5.80 14.96
C LEU A 25 -0.50 6.04 13.53
N ALA A 26 -1.17 5.46 12.53
CA ALA A 26 -0.87 5.66 11.13
C ALA A 26 -1.10 7.13 10.71
N GLY A 27 -2.20 7.73 11.17
CA GLY A 27 -2.48 9.16 10.96
C GLY A 27 -1.39 10.06 11.55
N LEU A 28 -1.01 9.83 12.81
CA LEU A 28 0.05 10.59 13.47
C LEU A 28 1.42 10.42 12.80
N LEU A 29 1.75 9.21 12.33
CA LEU A 29 2.98 8.96 11.60
C LEU A 29 2.99 9.69 10.25
N GLY A 30 1.85 9.71 9.55
CA GLY A 30 1.67 10.47 8.31
C GLY A 30 1.89 11.97 8.52
N GLU A 31 1.21 12.56 9.51
CA GLU A 31 1.37 13.98 9.85
C GLU A 31 2.80 14.32 10.26
N ALA A 32 3.44 13.47 11.08
CA ALA A 32 4.83 13.65 11.46
C ALA A 32 5.77 13.59 10.23
N THR A 33 5.51 12.67 9.30
CA THR A 33 6.29 12.54 8.06
C THR A 33 6.14 13.79 7.20
N GLU A 34 4.93 14.31 7.05
CA GLU A 34 4.66 15.53 6.29
C GLU A 34 5.35 16.75 6.92
N GLN A 35 5.29 16.88 8.24
CA GLN A 35 5.97 17.97 8.95
C GLN A 35 7.49 17.90 8.80
N VAL A 36 8.08 16.71 8.88
CA VAL A 36 9.53 16.55 8.67
C VAL A 36 9.87 16.85 7.21
N ALA A 37 9.11 16.31 6.26
CA ALA A 37 9.32 16.54 4.83
C ALA A 37 9.28 18.04 4.48
N PHE A 38 8.35 18.80 5.08
CA PHE A 38 8.23 20.25 4.89
C PHE A 38 9.47 21.04 5.34
N HIS A 39 10.21 20.54 6.33
CA HIS A 39 11.46 21.16 6.80
C HIS A 39 12.71 20.63 6.06
N THR A 40 12.53 19.83 5.01
CA THR A 40 13.61 19.30 4.17
C THR A 40 13.50 19.84 2.73
N ASN A 41 14.44 19.48 1.87
CA ASN A 41 14.35 19.82 0.44
C ASN A 41 13.38 18.90 -0.29
N GLU A 42 12.95 19.29 -1.49
CA GLU A 42 11.92 18.57 -2.26
C GLU A 42 12.27 17.08 -2.49
N THR A 43 13.54 16.78 -2.76
CA THR A 43 14.01 15.41 -2.99
C THR A 43 13.97 14.55 -1.71
N LEU A 44 14.51 15.05 -0.60
CA LEU A 44 14.47 14.32 0.68
C LEU A 44 13.05 14.23 1.22
N GLY A 45 12.25 15.28 1.09
CA GLY A 45 10.84 15.27 1.46
C GLY A 45 10.04 14.24 0.68
N GLY A 46 10.28 14.13 -0.63
CA GLY A 46 9.71 13.08 -1.47
C GLY A 46 10.12 11.67 -1.02
N LEU A 47 11.41 11.45 -0.72
CA LEU A 47 11.90 10.16 -0.21
C LEU A 47 11.31 9.80 1.16
N LEU A 48 11.21 10.78 2.06
CA LEU A 48 10.59 10.59 3.38
C LEU A 48 9.12 10.22 3.25
N ASN A 49 8.37 10.90 2.38
CA ASN A 49 6.96 10.58 2.15
C ASN A 49 6.78 9.19 1.51
N ALA A 50 7.61 8.83 0.53
CA ALA A 50 7.56 7.52 -0.10
C ALA A 50 7.82 6.37 0.90
N THR A 51 8.73 6.58 1.85
CA THR A 51 9.13 5.57 2.85
C THR A 51 8.24 5.58 4.09
N PHE A 52 8.19 6.70 4.82
CA PHE A 52 7.47 6.81 6.08
C PHE A 52 5.96 7.04 5.90
N GLY A 53 5.53 7.64 4.78
CA GLY A 53 4.10 7.74 4.45
C GLY A 53 3.43 6.38 4.25
N ASN A 54 4.19 5.36 3.87
CA ASN A 54 3.74 3.97 3.75
C ASN A 54 4.30 3.05 4.85
N ALA A 55 4.96 3.60 5.89
CA ALA A 55 5.67 2.79 6.88
C ALA A 55 4.76 1.85 7.66
N THR A 56 3.52 2.26 7.97
CA THR A 56 2.56 1.38 8.65
C THR A 56 2.30 0.11 7.84
N GLU A 57 2.09 0.24 6.53
CA GLU A 57 1.88 -0.90 5.63
C GLU A 57 3.12 -1.79 5.57
N LEU A 58 4.31 -1.19 5.40
CA LEU A 58 5.58 -1.91 5.35
C LEU A 58 5.88 -2.68 6.63
N ILE A 59 5.59 -2.10 7.80
CA ILE A 59 5.80 -2.74 9.11
C ILE A 59 4.88 -3.95 9.26
N VAL A 60 3.58 -3.81 8.94
CA VAL A 60 2.62 -4.93 9.02
C VAL A 60 2.99 -6.03 8.04
N ALA A 61 3.33 -5.67 6.79
CA ALA A 61 3.77 -6.61 5.77
C ALA A 61 5.05 -7.35 6.21
N TYR A 62 6.03 -6.66 6.78
CA TYR A 62 7.26 -7.27 7.30
C TYR A 62 6.98 -8.34 8.37
N PHE A 63 6.14 -8.03 9.37
CA PHE A 63 5.81 -8.99 10.41
C PHE A 63 4.96 -10.15 9.91
N ALA A 64 4.07 -9.91 8.94
CA ALA A 64 3.31 -10.96 8.28
C ALA A 64 4.23 -11.92 7.47
N LEU A 65 5.18 -11.36 6.71
CA LEU A 65 6.20 -12.14 6.00
C LEU A 65 7.07 -12.96 6.96
N LYS A 66 7.47 -12.39 8.10
CA LYS A 66 8.22 -13.13 9.13
C LYS A 66 7.47 -14.32 9.70
N LYS A 67 6.13 -14.29 9.66
CA LYS A 67 5.26 -15.39 10.07
C LYS A 67 4.88 -16.33 8.92
N GLY A 68 5.44 -16.13 7.72
CA GLY A 68 5.12 -16.94 6.53
C GLY A 68 3.75 -16.65 5.92
N LEU A 69 3.11 -15.53 6.29
CA LEU A 69 1.79 -15.14 5.81
C LEU A 69 1.89 -14.40 4.46
N LEU A 70 2.41 -15.08 3.44
CA LEU A 70 2.66 -14.48 2.12
C LEU A 70 1.36 -14.01 1.45
N GLU A 71 0.30 -14.82 1.51
CA GLU A 71 -1.00 -14.49 0.92
C GLU A 71 -1.59 -13.22 1.55
N VAL A 72 -1.48 -13.07 2.88
CA VAL A 72 -1.96 -11.88 3.59
C VAL A 72 -1.22 -10.64 3.08
N VAL A 73 0.08 -10.73 2.85
CA VAL A 73 0.90 -9.62 2.34
C VAL A 73 0.48 -9.25 0.93
N GLN A 74 0.35 -10.23 0.03
CA GLN A 74 -0.08 -10.02 -1.35
C GLN A 74 -1.47 -9.37 -1.42
N VAL A 75 -2.44 -9.90 -0.68
CA VAL A 75 -3.80 -9.34 -0.61
C VAL A 75 -3.80 -7.94 0.01
N SER A 76 -2.97 -7.68 1.02
CA SER A 76 -2.87 -6.34 1.64
C SER A 76 -2.31 -5.28 0.68
N LEU A 77 -1.30 -5.62 -0.13
CA LEU A 77 -0.71 -4.71 -1.11
C LEU A 77 -1.70 -4.39 -2.25
N LEU A 78 -2.41 -5.41 -2.76
CA LEU A 78 -3.48 -5.20 -3.73
C LEU A 78 -4.60 -4.34 -3.13
N GLY A 79 -4.96 -4.61 -1.87
CA GLY A 79 -5.93 -3.83 -1.12
C GLY A 79 -5.55 -2.36 -0.97
N SER A 80 -4.26 -2.05 -0.71
CA SER A 80 -3.76 -0.67 -0.64
C SER A 80 -3.90 0.08 -1.97
N ILE A 81 -3.53 -0.56 -3.08
CA ILE A 81 -3.69 0.02 -4.44
C ILE A 81 -5.16 0.32 -4.73
N LEU A 82 -6.05 -0.64 -4.47
CA LEU A 82 -7.49 -0.48 -4.68
C LEU A 82 -8.10 0.58 -3.75
N SER A 83 -7.69 0.61 -2.49
CA SER A 83 -8.15 1.61 -1.51
C SER A 83 -7.77 3.01 -1.97
N ASN A 84 -6.52 3.25 -2.37
CA ASN A 84 -6.07 4.57 -2.80
C ASN A 84 -6.73 5.00 -4.12
N THR A 85 -6.88 4.07 -5.07
CA THR A 85 -7.37 4.40 -6.42
C THR A 85 -8.90 4.49 -6.49
N LEU A 86 -9.63 3.68 -5.72
CA LEU A 86 -11.09 3.64 -5.77
C LEU A 86 -11.72 4.31 -4.55
N LEU A 87 -11.34 3.89 -3.34
CA LEU A 87 -11.99 4.38 -2.12
C LEU A 87 -11.59 5.82 -1.81
N VAL A 88 -10.30 6.11 -1.67
CA VAL A 88 -9.80 7.44 -1.32
C VAL A 88 -10.11 8.43 -2.43
N LEU A 89 -9.82 8.08 -3.69
CA LEU A 89 -10.15 8.93 -4.84
C LEU A 89 -11.66 9.15 -4.95
N GLY A 90 -12.48 8.10 -4.82
CA GLY A 90 -13.94 8.20 -4.88
C GLY A 90 -14.52 9.08 -3.78
N CYS A 91 -14.07 8.90 -2.53
CA CYS A 91 -14.44 9.76 -1.40
C CYS A 91 -13.99 11.21 -1.62
N SER A 92 -12.80 11.43 -2.19
CA SER A 92 -12.30 12.77 -2.52
C SER A 92 -13.16 13.44 -3.59
N CYS A 93 -13.52 12.72 -4.66
CA CYS A 93 -14.42 13.19 -5.70
C CYS A 93 -15.81 13.52 -5.16
N LEU A 94 -16.36 12.68 -4.27
CA LEU A 94 -17.65 12.95 -3.60
C LEU A 94 -17.55 14.19 -2.69
N ALA A 95 -16.50 14.30 -1.87
CA ALA A 95 -16.31 15.42 -0.95
C ALA A 95 -16.16 16.75 -1.69
N VAL A 96 -15.39 16.77 -2.79
CA VAL A 96 -15.27 17.94 -3.66
C VAL A 96 -16.58 18.20 -4.40
N GLY A 97 -17.24 17.17 -4.95
CA GLY A 97 -18.48 17.27 -5.71
C GLY A 97 -19.68 17.83 -4.92
N ILE A 98 -19.71 17.60 -3.60
CA ILE A 98 -20.72 18.19 -2.71
C ILE A 98 -20.55 19.72 -2.60
N ARG A 99 -19.31 20.21 -2.69
CA ARG A 99 -18.99 21.64 -2.52
C ARG A 99 -18.82 22.40 -3.84
N GLN A 100 -18.37 21.73 -4.88
CA GLN A 100 -17.99 22.32 -6.16
C GLN A 100 -18.51 21.47 -7.31
N THR A 101 -19.05 22.10 -8.34
CA THR A 101 -19.52 21.42 -9.56
C THR A 101 -18.39 20.90 -10.45
N GLN A 102 -17.17 21.46 -10.33
CA GLN A 102 -15.99 21.01 -11.03
C GLN A 102 -14.75 21.04 -10.13
N ALA A 103 -14.01 19.94 -10.07
CA ALA A 103 -12.75 19.86 -9.36
C ALA A 103 -11.63 20.49 -10.20
N LYS A 104 -10.80 21.35 -9.58
CA LYS A 104 -9.58 21.88 -10.20
C LYS A 104 -8.40 20.97 -9.84
N PHE A 105 -7.68 20.47 -10.83
CA PHE A 105 -6.46 19.70 -10.64
C PHE A 105 -5.52 19.88 -11.84
N ASN A 106 -4.24 19.58 -11.64
CA ASN A 106 -3.25 19.63 -12.70
C ASN A 106 -3.40 18.40 -13.61
N LEU A 107 -3.95 18.59 -14.81
CA LEU A 107 -4.18 17.52 -15.78
C LEU A 107 -2.89 16.80 -16.19
N VAL A 108 -1.78 17.54 -16.35
CA VAL A 108 -0.49 16.96 -16.76
C VAL A 108 0.05 16.04 -15.67
N ALA A 109 0.04 16.50 -14.41
CA ALA A 109 0.49 15.69 -13.28
C ALA A 109 -0.42 14.47 -13.05
N ALA A 110 -1.74 14.63 -13.16
CA ALA A 110 -2.69 13.54 -13.02
C ALA A 110 -2.50 12.46 -14.11
N GLN A 111 -2.28 12.87 -15.36
CA GLN A 111 -2.00 11.96 -16.47
C GLN A 111 -0.68 11.20 -16.29
N ALA A 112 0.39 11.91 -15.87
CA ALA A 112 1.67 11.29 -15.57
C ALA A 112 1.54 10.22 -14.47
N ASN A 113 0.91 10.56 -13.34
CA ASN A 113 0.70 9.64 -12.23
C ASN A 113 -0.18 8.44 -12.60
N THR A 114 -1.22 8.65 -13.41
CA THR A 114 -2.09 7.57 -13.89
C THR A 114 -1.33 6.60 -14.80
N THR A 115 -0.45 7.13 -15.66
CA THR A 115 0.36 6.31 -16.56
C THR A 115 1.38 5.48 -15.79
N LEU A 116 2.05 6.08 -14.79
CA LEU A 116 2.97 5.37 -13.89
C LEU A 116 2.24 4.27 -13.11
N LEU A 117 1.05 4.55 -12.58
CA LEU A 117 0.22 3.57 -11.89
C LEU A 117 -0.17 2.40 -12.81
N GLN A 118 -0.54 2.67 -14.06
CA GLN A 118 -0.85 1.62 -15.03
C GLN A 118 0.36 0.72 -15.30
N ILE A 119 1.56 1.29 -15.47
CA ILE A 119 2.80 0.53 -15.66
C ILE A 119 3.09 -0.34 -14.43
N ALA A 120 2.93 0.21 -13.22
CA ALA A 120 3.13 -0.53 -11.97
C ALA A 120 2.15 -1.71 -11.83
N ILE A 121 0.86 -1.48 -12.12
CA ILE A 121 -0.18 -2.53 -12.08
C ILE A 121 0.10 -3.61 -13.13
N LEU A 122 0.51 -3.23 -14.35
CA LEU A 122 0.88 -4.20 -15.38
C LEU A 122 2.06 -5.07 -14.93
N GLY A 123 3.08 -4.46 -14.32
CA GLY A 123 4.20 -5.21 -13.73
C GLY A 123 3.75 -6.23 -12.68
N LEU A 124 2.77 -5.88 -11.84
CA LEU A 124 2.21 -6.78 -10.83
C LEU A 124 1.32 -7.89 -11.42
N VAL A 125 0.50 -7.59 -12.43
CA VAL A 125 -0.49 -8.53 -12.99
C VAL A 125 0.12 -9.54 -13.95
N VAL A 126 1.16 -9.16 -14.71
CA VAL A 126 1.81 -10.04 -15.69
C VAL A 126 2.25 -11.39 -15.10
N PRO A 127 3.03 -11.47 -14.00
CA PRO A 127 3.45 -12.75 -13.44
C PRO A 127 2.26 -13.60 -12.98
N THR A 128 1.26 -12.99 -12.32
CA THR A 128 0.04 -13.70 -11.88
C THR A 128 -0.79 -14.23 -13.05
N ALA A 129 -0.90 -13.47 -14.15
CA ALA A 129 -1.62 -13.91 -15.35
C ALA A 129 -0.91 -15.08 -16.04
N MET A 130 0.43 -15.06 -16.10
CA MET A 130 1.24 -16.15 -16.66
C MET A 130 1.08 -17.45 -15.87
N GLU A 131 1.06 -17.37 -14.53
CA GLU A 131 0.79 -18.54 -13.68
C GLU A 131 -0.62 -19.09 -13.93
N SER A 132 -1.64 -18.22 -14.01
CA SER A 132 -3.05 -18.62 -14.14
C SER A 132 -3.39 -19.32 -15.47
N THR A 133 -2.65 -19.02 -16.54
CA THR A 133 -2.94 -19.55 -17.90
C THR A 133 -2.32 -20.93 -18.14
N GLY A 134 -1.45 -21.41 -17.25
CA GLY A 134 -0.87 -22.76 -17.31
C GLY A 134 0.00 -23.06 -18.54
N GLN A 135 0.14 -22.13 -19.48
CA GLN A 135 0.96 -22.28 -20.70
C GLN A 135 2.46 -22.20 -20.40
N PHE A 136 2.80 -21.63 -19.26
CA PHE A 136 4.14 -21.56 -18.72
C PHE A 136 4.13 -22.39 -17.44
N ALA A 137 4.35 -23.71 -17.54
CA ALA A 137 4.57 -24.61 -16.40
C ALA A 137 5.93 -24.32 -15.74
N VAL A 138 6.05 -23.09 -15.29
CA VAL A 138 7.24 -22.50 -14.74
C VAL A 138 7.27 -22.94 -13.29
N HIS A 139 8.06 -23.98 -13.02
CA HIS A 139 8.30 -24.42 -11.66
C HIS A 139 8.90 -23.26 -10.87
N GLY A 140 8.45 -23.08 -9.62
CA GLY A 140 8.49 -21.83 -8.85
C GLY A 140 9.82 -21.07 -8.72
N GLU A 141 10.94 -21.60 -9.19
CA GLU A 141 12.20 -20.88 -9.29
C GLU A 141 12.15 -19.75 -10.35
N VAL A 142 11.52 -20.00 -11.50
CA VAL A 142 11.47 -19.01 -12.58
C VAL A 142 10.37 -17.96 -12.34
N ASP A 143 9.27 -18.28 -11.65
CA ASP A 143 8.28 -17.29 -11.20
C ASP A 143 8.87 -16.32 -10.18
N LEU A 144 9.73 -16.82 -9.29
CA LEU A 144 10.47 -16.00 -8.32
C LEU A 144 11.49 -15.11 -9.02
N ILE A 145 12.22 -15.61 -10.03
CA ILE A 145 13.16 -14.80 -10.81
C ILE A 145 12.42 -13.69 -11.55
N LEU A 146 11.30 -14.01 -12.19
CA LEU A 146 10.47 -13.03 -12.89
C LEU A 146 9.94 -11.96 -11.94
N SER A 147 9.37 -12.37 -10.81
CA SER A 147 8.84 -11.45 -9.79
C SER A 147 9.93 -10.54 -9.22
N ARG A 148 11.14 -11.07 -8.99
CA ARG A 148 12.30 -10.28 -8.54
C ARG A 148 12.78 -9.31 -9.62
N GLY A 149 12.85 -9.73 -10.88
CA GLY A 149 13.26 -8.89 -12.00
C GLY A 149 12.31 -7.70 -12.20
N ILE A 150 11.00 -7.95 -12.10
CA ILE A 150 9.97 -6.90 -12.13
C ILE A 150 10.12 -5.98 -10.93
N SER A 151 10.30 -6.52 -9.72
CA SER A 151 10.47 -5.72 -8.51
C SER A 151 11.67 -4.78 -8.58
N ILE A 152 12.81 -5.24 -9.15
CA ILE A 152 14.00 -4.40 -9.34
C ILE A 152 13.79 -3.34 -10.42
N SER A 153 13.01 -3.65 -11.46
CA SER A 153 12.75 -2.72 -12.57
C SER A 153 11.76 -1.61 -12.20
N LEU A 154 10.86 -1.88 -11.24
CA LEU A 154 9.86 -0.93 -10.74
C LEU A 154 10.38 -0.01 -9.62
N LEU A 155 11.56 -0.31 -9.06
CA LEU A 155 12.16 0.38 -7.92
C LEU A 155 13.20 1.41 -8.38
#